data_AF-A0AAV0MVD9-F1
#
_entry.id   AF-A0AAV0MVD9-F1
#
_cell.length_a   1.000
_cell.length_b   1.000
_cell.length_c   1.000
_cell.angle_alpha   90.00
_cell.angle_beta   90.00
_cell.angle_gamma   90.00
#
_symmetry.space_group_name_H-M   'P 1'
#
loop_
_entity.id
_entity.type
_entity.pdbx_description
1 polymer ?
#
loop_
_entity_poly.entity_id
_entity_poly.type
_entity_poly.pdbx_seq_one_letter_code
_entity_poly.pdbx_strand_id
1 'polypeptide(L)'
;MPFWLAVFAEGTRFTQAKLEAAQEFAAAQGLPIPRNVLIPRTKGFVSAVTHLRAFVPAIYDCTVAVPKDQPSPTLLRMFRRQASVINVKIKRHPMHELPETADGISQWCKDLFIAKDAALDKFLVKDTFSERKHDIGRPKKSLCVAIVWSTLLVWSIASLFQWLSHLGSWVVIAILVTLLVIIMIGMHILIQSSESEHSTPARNVTVVCDGVQDKLIQN
;
A
#
# COMPACT_ATOMS: atom_id res chain seq x y z
N MET A 1 8.04 8.99 -24.08
CA MET A 1 8.71 8.59 -22.81
C MET A 1 7.97 7.39 -22.22
N PRO A 2 8.65 6.29 -21.86
CA PRO A 2 8.01 5.20 -21.13
C PRO A 2 7.66 5.65 -19.71
N PHE A 3 6.47 5.29 -19.22
CA PHE A 3 6.01 5.59 -17.85
C PHE A 3 5.29 4.39 -17.23
N TRP A 4 5.20 4.39 -15.90
CA TRP A 4 4.40 3.44 -15.14
C TRP A 4 3.37 4.22 -14.31
N LEU A 5 2.12 3.76 -14.32
CA LEU A 5 1.07 4.29 -13.45
C LEU A 5 0.61 3.20 -12.49
N ALA A 6 0.76 3.45 -11.19
CA ALA A 6 0.25 2.58 -10.15
C ALA A 6 -1.13 3.09 -9.70
N VAL A 7 -2.16 2.22 -9.78
CA VAL A 7 -3.53 2.53 -9.35
C VAL A 7 -3.94 1.58 -8.22
N PHE A 8 -4.27 2.14 -7.07
CA PHE A 8 -4.82 1.39 -5.93
C PHE A 8 -6.34 1.55 -5.93
N ALA A 9 -7.05 0.63 -6.57
CA ALA A 9 -8.51 0.71 -6.69
C ALA A 9 -9.23 0.64 -5.33
N GLU A 10 -8.64 0.02 -4.30
CA GLU A 10 -9.17 0.03 -2.93
C GLU A 10 -9.28 1.45 -2.34
N GLY A 11 -8.41 2.36 -2.79
CA GLY A 11 -8.38 3.76 -2.38
C GLY A 11 -7.86 4.00 -0.96
N THR A 12 -7.68 2.96 -0.13
CA THR A 12 -7.10 3.08 1.20
C THR A 12 -6.32 1.82 1.59
N ARG A 13 -5.49 1.92 2.64
CA ARG A 13 -4.83 0.74 3.24
C ARG A 13 -5.85 -0.20 3.86
N PHE A 14 -5.67 -1.50 3.62
CA PHE A 14 -6.40 -2.59 4.27
C PHE A 14 -6.20 -2.58 5.79
N THR A 15 -7.30 -2.59 6.52
CA THR A 15 -7.37 -2.80 7.98
C THR A 15 -8.62 -3.60 8.30
N GLN A 16 -8.61 -4.33 9.43
CA GLN A 16 -9.74 -5.19 9.82
C GLN A 16 -11.05 -4.40 9.96
N ALA A 17 -11.00 -3.23 10.61
CA ALA A 17 -12.18 -2.35 10.75
C ALA A 17 -12.76 -1.88 9.40
N LYS A 18 -11.91 -1.67 8.38
CA LYS A 18 -12.38 -1.28 7.04
C LYS A 18 -12.92 -2.46 6.25
N LEU A 19 -12.41 -3.66 6.50
CA LEU A 19 -12.96 -4.88 5.93
C LEU A 19 -14.39 -5.10 6.46
N GLU A 20 -14.60 -4.96 7.76
CA GLU A 20 -15.93 -5.08 8.39
C GLU A 20 -16.92 -4.05 7.81
N ALA A 21 -16.52 -2.77 7.73
CA ALA A 21 -17.34 -1.74 7.10
C ALA A 21 -17.62 -2.03 5.62
N ALA A 22 -16.66 -2.61 4.88
CA ALA A 22 -16.87 -3.03 3.50
C ALA A 22 -17.84 -4.22 3.40
N GLN A 23 -17.82 -5.15 4.35
CA GLN A 23 -18.75 -6.28 4.41
C GLN A 23 -20.18 -5.83 4.69
N GLU A 24 -20.37 -4.90 5.62
CA GLU A 24 -21.66 -4.28 5.90
C GLU A 24 -22.21 -3.57 4.65
N PHE A 25 -21.37 -2.79 3.97
CA PHE A 25 -21.75 -2.13 2.72
C PHE A 25 -22.11 -3.15 1.62
N ALA A 26 -21.33 -4.23 1.46
CA ALA A 26 -21.61 -5.27 0.50
C ALA A 26 -22.95 -5.94 0.76
N ALA A 27 -23.24 -6.29 2.02
CA ALA A 27 -24.50 -6.89 2.43
C ALA A 27 -25.70 -5.98 2.15
N ALA A 28 -25.58 -4.68 2.46
CA ALA A 28 -26.64 -3.70 2.22
C ALA A 28 -26.92 -3.47 0.73
N GLN A 29 -25.91 -3.58 -0.13
CA GLN A 29 -26.03 -3.36 -1.58
C GLN A 29 -26.23 -4.66 -2.40
N GLY A 30 -26.33 -5.82 -1.73
CA GLY A 30 -26.45 -7.12 -2.40
C GLY A 30 -25.22 -7.51 -3.23
N LEU A 31 -24.04 -7.00 -2.88
CA LEU A 31 -22.77 -7.33 -3.54
C LEU A 31 -22.14 -8.57 -2.88
N PRO A 32 -21.24 -9.28 -3.60
CA PRO A 32 -20.44 -10.34 -2.99
C PRO A 32 -19.64 -9.80 -1.79
N ILE A 33 -19.80 -10.45 -0.63
CA ILE A 33 -19.17 -10.03 0.62
C ILE A 33 -17.68 -10.40 0.57
N PRO A 34 -16.76 -9.42 0.57
CA PRO A 34 -15.33 -9.71 0.47
C PRO A 34 -14.76 -10.21 1.80
N ARG A 35 -13.76 -11.10 1.75
CA ARG A 35 -13.14 -11.68 2.96
C ARG A 35 -11.70 -11.23 3.19
N ASN A 36 -10.97 -10.95 2.12
CA ASN A 36 -9.53 -10.66 2.14
C ASN A 36 -9.16 -9.35 1.43
N VAL A 37 -10.11 -8.74 0.71
CA VAL A 37 -9.89 -7.51 -0.07
C VAL A 37 -10.93 -6.44 0.28
N LEU A 38 -10.64 -5.19 -0.05
CA LEU A 38 -11.64 -4.12 0.01
C LEU A 38 -12.40 -4.02 -1.31
N ILE A 39 -13.59 -3.40 -1.27
CA ILE A 39 -14.39 -3.14 -2.46
C ILE A 39 -13.71 -2.06 -3.31
N PRO A 40 -13.46 -2.30 -4.61
CA PRO A 40 -12.75 -1.34 -5.45
C PRO A 40 -13.59 -0.12 -5.77
N ARG A 41 -12.97 1.07 -5.67
CA ARG A 41 -13.45 2.34 -6.19
C ARG A 41 -13.05 2.47 -7.66
N THR A 42 -13.98 2.16 -8.56
CA THR A 42 -13.66 1.98 -9.98
C THR A 42 -13.52 3.28 -10.77
N LYS A 43 -14.07 4.41 -10.30
CA LYS A 43 -14.09 5.68 -11.06
C LYS A 43 -12.71 6.13 -11.55
N GLY A 44 -11.71 6.12 -10.67
CA GLY A 44 -10.33 6.50 -11.02
C GLY A 44 -9.69 5.52 -12.00
N PHE A 45 -9.95 4.21 -11.81
CA PHE A 45 -9.47 3.17 -12.71
C PHE A 45 -10.09 3.29 -14.11
N VAL A 46 -11.41 3.48 -14.19
CA VAL A 46 -12.13 3.68 -15.46
C VAL A 46 -11.55 4.87 -16.20
N SER A 47 -11.37 6.01 -15.53
CA SER A 47 -10.78 7.20 -16.14
C SER A 47 -9.36 6.95 -16.65
N ALA A 48 -8.53 6.26 -15.87
CA ALA A 48 -7.17 5.90 -16.29
C ALA A 48 -7.18 5.00 -17.54
N VAL A 49 -8.02 3.97 -17.59
CA VAL A 49 -8.11 3.06 -18.74
C VAL A 49 -8.59 3.82 -19.98
N THR A 50 -9.65 4.62 -19.87
CA THR A 50 -10.22 5.37 -21.00
C THR A 50 -9.20 6.29 -21.68
N HIS A 51 -8.40 7.02 -20.91
CA HIS A 51 -7.45 7.99 -21.47
C HIS A 51 -6.11 7.36 -21.86
N LEU A 52 -5.71 6.27 -21.21
CA LEU A 52 -4.39 5.67 -21.42
C LEU A 52 -4.40 4.51 -22.40
N ARG A 53 -5.57 4.01 -22.80
CA ARG A 53 -5.71 2.86 -23.72
C ARG A 53 -4.93 3.02 -25.03
N ALA A 54 -4.81 4.24 -25.56
CA ALA A 54 -4.07 4.51 -26.80
C ALA A 54 -2.54 4.32 -26.68
N PHE A 55 -1.99 4.42 -25.47
CA PHE A 55 -0.53 4.45 -25.24
C PHE A 55 -0.03 3.33 -24.32
N VAL A 56 -0.90 2.75 -23.50
CA VAL A 56 -0.55 1.72 -22.52
C VAL A 56 -0.96 0.35 -23.07
N PRO A 57 0.01 -0.55 -23.36
CA PRO A 57 -0.29 -1.81 -24.03
C PRO A 57 -0.93 -2.87 -23.11
N ALA A 58 -0.71 -2.78 -21.80
CA ALA A 58 -1.19 -3.78 -20.85
C ALA A 58 -1.28 -3.23 -19.42
N ILE A 59 -2.14 -3.84 -18.63
CA ILE A 59 -2.32 -3.63 -17.20
C ILE A 59 -1.71 -4.83 -16.47
N TYR A 60 -0.90 -4.56 -15.45
CA TYR A 60 -0.37 -5.60 -14.57
C TYR A 60 -1.19 -5.62 -13.29
N ASP A 61 -1.91 -6.71 -13.11
CA ASP A 61 -2.58 -7.00 -11.87
C ASP A 61 -1.61 -7.61 -10.87
N CYS A 62 -1.37 -6.91 -9.76
CA CYS A 62 -0.49 -7.33 -8.69
C CYS A 62 -1.32 -7.59 -7.43
N THR A 63 -1.22 -8.82 -6.90
CA THR A 63 -1.79 -9.20 -5.60
C THR A 63 -0.65 -9.62 -4.69
N VAL A 64 -0.60 -9.03 -3.50
CA VAL A 64 0.43 -9.32 -2.50
C VAL A 64 -0.22 -10.05 -1.33
N ALA A 65 0.39 -11.15 -0.89
CA ALA A 65 0.02 -11.81 0.35
C ALA A 65 1.25 -12.07 1.21
N VAL A 66 1.04 -11.98 2.52
CA VAL A 66 2.04 -12.32 3.52
C VAL A 66 1.63 -13.69 4.11
N PRO A 67 2.53 -14.69 4.07
CA PRO A 67 2.34 -15.95 4.77
C PRO A 67 2.00 -15.75 6.25
N LYS A 68 1.15 -16.60 6.84
CA LYS A 68 0.70 -16.43 8.25
C LYS A 68 1.83 -16.61 9.27
N ASP A 69 2.85 -17.38 8.91
CA ASP A 69 4.05 -17.60 9.71
C ASP A 69 5.04 -16.43 9.63
N GLN A 70 4.84 -15.51 8.69
CA GLN A 70 5.73 -14.37 8.47
C GLN A 70 5.14 -13.09 9.06
N PRO A 71 5.95 -12.33 9.81
CA PRO A 71 5.52 -11.03 10.30
C PRO A 71 5.35 -10.03 9.14
N SER A 72 4.24 -9.28 9.21
CA SER A 72 3.90 -8.25 8.23
C SER A 72 5.07 -7.29 7.98
N PRO A 73 5.38 -6.99 6.71
CA PRO A 73 6.45 -6.07 6.37
C PRO A 73 6.09 -4.67 6.86
N THR A 74 6.86 -4.15 7.81
CA THR A 74 6.76 -2.75 8.25
C THR A 74 8.07 -2.04 7.95
N LEU A 75 8.00 -0.72 7.73
CA LEU A 75 9.20 0.10 7.53
C LEU A 75 10.19 -0.07 8.70
N LEU A 76 9.68 -0.11 9.93
CA LEU A 76 10.51 -0.32 11.11
C LEU A 76 11.26 -1.66 11.07
N ARG A 77 10.60 -2.76 10.65
CA ARG A 77 11.27 -4.06 10.48
C ARG A 77 12.35 -3.99 9.40
N MET A 78 12.07 -3.30 8.30
CA MET A 78 13.04 -3.09 7.22
C MET A 78 14.29 -2.33 7.72
N PHE A 79 14.10 -1.25 8.49
CA PHE A 79 15.20 -0.52 9.13
C PHE A 79 15.97 -1.37 10.14
N ARG A 80 15.29 -2.26 10.87
CA ARG A 80 15.90 -3.25 11.76
C ARG A 80 16.55 -4.44 11.04
N ARG A 81 16.62 -4.42 9.70
CA ARG A 81 17.12 -5.51 8.85
C ARG A 81 16.44 -6.87 9.10
N GLN A 82 15.20 -6.84 9.57
CA GLN A 82 14.43 -8.05 9.78
C GLN A 82 13.82 -8.48 8.44
N ALA A 83 14.12 -9.71 8.03
CA ALA A 83 13.54 -10.26 6.82
C ALA A 83 12.03 -10.50 6.99
N SER A 84 11.28 -10.27 5.92
CA SER A 84 9.88 -10.67 5.76
C SER A 84 9.74 -11.24 4.35
N VAL A 85 9.15 -12.42 4.23
CA VAL A 85 8.85 -13.02 2.93
C VAL A 85 7.45 -12.59 2.51
N ILE A 86 7.32 -12.14 1.26
CA ILE A 86 6.03 -11.81 0.66
C ILE A 86 5.87 -12.58 -0.63
N ASN A 87 4.66 -13.06 -0.88
CA ASN A 87 4.31 -13.72 -2.13
C ASN A 87 3.54 -12.72 -3.00
N VAL A 88 4.02 -12.49 -4.21
CA VAL A 88 3.40 -11.56 -5.17
C VAL A 88 2.93 -12.34 -6.37
N LYS A 89 1.62 -12.29 -6.63
CA LYS A 89 1.02 -12.81 -7.86
C LYS A 89 0.87 -11.66 -8.84
N ILE A 90 1.52 -11.78 -9.99
CA ILE A 90 1.44 -10.80 -11.08
C ILE A 90 0.75 -11.45 -12.28
N LYS A 91 -0.30 -10.83 -12.80
CA LYS A 91 -0.99 -11.24 -14.01
C LYS A 91 -1.04 -10.09 -15.01
N ARG A 92 -0.59 -10.33 -16.24
CA ARG A 92 -0.65 -9.34 -17.32
C ARG A 92 -1.98 -9.44 -18.05
N HIS A 93 -2.65 -8.31 -18.22
CA HIS A 93 -3.87 -8.14 -18.99
C HIS A 93 -3.62 -7.18 -20.15
N PRO A 94 -3.60 -7.66 -21.40
CA PRO A 94 -3.52 -6.81 -22.57
C PRO A 94 -4.66 -5.79 -22.61
N MET A 95 -4.37 -4.56 -23.03
CA MET A 95 -5.35 -3.47 -23.03
C MET A 95 -6.54 -3.72 -23.98
N HIS A 96 -6.33 -4.51 -25.04
CA HIS A 96 -7.38 -4.86 -25.99
C HIS A 96 -8.39 -5.90 -25.46
N GLU A 97 -8.08 -6.61 -24.36
CA GLU A 97 -9.02 -7.55 -23.73
C GLU A 97 -10.03 -6.85 -22.81
N LEU A 98 -9.79 -5.58 -22.46
CA LEU A 98 -10.69 -4.83 -21.59
C LEU A 98 -11.95 -4.39 -22.37
N PRO A 99 -13.11 -4.24 -21.71
CA PRO A 99 -14.29 -3.64 -22.33
C PRO A 99 -14.04 -2.20 -22.80
N GLU A 100 -14.79 -1.74 -23.81
CA GLU A 100 -14.72 -0.34 -24.30
C GLU A 100 -15.64 0.61 -23.52
N THR A 101 -16.72 0.09 -22.93
CA THR A 101 -17.67 0.90 -22.18
C THR A 101 -17.17 1.18 -20.76
N ALA A 102 -17.47 2.38 -20.24
CA ALA A 102 -17.11 2.77 -18.87
C ALA A 102 -17.67 1.79 -17.81
N ASP A 103 -18.91 1.35 -18.00
CA ASP A 103 -19.56 0.36 -17.13
C ASP A 103 -18.90 -1.01 -17.23
N GLY A 104 -18.50 -1.42 -18.44
CA GLY A 104 -17.77 -2.66 -18.66
C GLY A 104 -16.40 -2.66 -17.97
N ILE A 105 -15.66 -1.56 -18.05
CA ILE A 105 -14.35 -1.41 -17.37
C ILE A 105 -14.54 -1.43 -15.84
N SER A 106 -15.60 -0.79 -15.35
CA SER A 106 -15.98 -0.80 -13.93
C SER A 106 -16.29 -2.22 -13.46
N GLN A 107 -17.09 -2.97 -14.22
CA GLN A 107 -17.45 -4.35 -13.89
C GLN A 107 -16.23 -5.28 -13.95
N TRP A 108 -15.39 -5.15 -14.99
CA TRP A 108 -14.14 -5.89 -15.11
C TRP A 108 -13.23 -5.71 -13.89
N CYS A 109 -13.14 -4.48 -13.37
CA CYS A 109 -12.37 -4.18 -12.16
C CYS A 109 -12.98 -4.87 -10.92
N LYS A 110 -14.31 -4.86 -10.77
CA LYS A 110 -14.99 -5.58 -9.68
C LYS A 110 -14.76 -7.09 -9.76
N ASP A 111 -14.93 -7.68 -10.94
CA ASP A 111 -14.74 -9.11 -11.18
C ASP A 111 -13.31 -9.55 -10.87
N LEU A 112 -12.33 -8.70 -11.21
CA LEU A 112 -10.93 -8.92 -10.89
C LEU A 112 -10.70 -8.93 -9.37
N PHE A 113 -11.37 -8.05 -8.61
CA PHE A 113 -11.29 -8.07 -7.14
C PHE A 113 -11.98 -9.30 -6.53
N ILE A 114 -13.09 -9.77 -7.08
CA ILE A 114 -13.72 -11.03 -6.66
C ILE A 114 -12.78 -12.22 -6.89
N ALA A 115 -12.12 -12.27 -8.06
CA ALA A 115 -11.15 -13.31 -8.37
C ALA A 115 -9.91 -13.25 -7.45
N LYS A 116 -9.48 -12.05 -7.04
CA LYS A 116 -8.42 -11.86 -6.04
C LYS A 116 -8.82 -12.39 -4.67
N ASP A 117 -10.02 -12.07 -4.23
CA ASP A 117 -10.53 -12.52 -2.93
C ASP A 117 -10.50 -14.05 -2.84
N ALA A 118 -11.02 -14.73 -3.86
CA ALA A 118 -10.99 -16.19 -3.96
C ALA A 118 -9.57 -16.76 -4.07
N ALA A 119 -8.63 -16.02 -4.69
CA ALA A 119 -7.23 -16.42 -4.76
C ALA A 119 -6.51 -16.27 -3.41
N LEU A 120 -6.83 -15.23 -2.65
CA LEU A 120 -6.31 -15.01 -1.30
C LEU A 120 -6.87 -16.04 -0.32
N ASP A 121 -8.14 -16.41 -0.42
CA ASP A 121 -8.72 -17.51 0.37
C ASP A 121 -7.94 -18.81 0.17
N LYS A 122 -7.62 -19.15 -1.09
CA LYS A 122 -6.78 -20.33 -1.41
C LYS A 122 -5.36 -20.19 -0.88
N PHE A 123 -4.80 -18.98 -0.94
CA PHE A 123 -3.47 -18.69 -0.41
C PHE A 123 -3.42 -18.87 1.11
N LEU A 124 -4.43 -18.43 1.86
CA LEU A 124 -4.47 -18.56 3.32
C LEU A 124 -4.52 -20.02 3.81
N VAL A 125 -4.88 -20.96 2.93
CA VAL A 125 -4.91 -22.41 3.20
C VAL A 125 -3.65 -23.11 2.70
N LYS A 126 -3.20 -22.80 1.47
CA LYS A 126 -2.10 -23.50 0.80
C LYS A 126 -0.74 -22.80 0.92
N ASP A 127 -0.72 -21.58 1.42
CA ASP A 127 0.43 -20.67 1.50
C ASP A 127 1.18 -20.47 0.17
N THR A 128 0.50 -20.64 -0.96
CA THR A 128 1.08 -20.56 -2.31
C THR A 128 0.03 -20.16 -3.34
N PHE A 129 0.37 -19.20 -4.22
CA PHE A 129 -0.53 -18.72 -5.28
C PHE A 129 -0.55 -19.60 -6.55
N SER A 130 0.58 -20.23 -6.87
CA SER A 130 0.78 -21.05 -8.07
C SER A 130 1.93 -22.03 -7.88
N GLU A 131 1.92 -23.13 -8.64
CA GLU A 131 3.00 -24.13 -8.58
C GLU A 131 4.35 -23.60 -9.04
N ARG A 132 4.37 -22.64 -9.98
CA ARG A 132 5.59 -21.95 -10.39
C ARG A 132 5.87 -20.77 -9.45
N LYS A 133 6.93 -20.89 -8.66
CA LYS A 133 7.53 -19.82 -7.86
C LYS A 133 8.72 -19.26 -8.62
N HIS A 134 8.79 -17.95 -8.74
CA HIS A 134 9.98 -17.28 -9.24
C HIS A 134 10.60 -16.48 -8.10
N ASP A 135 11.66 -17.03 -7.52
CA ASP A 135 12.36 -16.37 -6.43
C ASP A 135 13.20 -15.23 -6.99
N ILE A 136 12.80 -14.02 -6.68
CA ILE A 136 13.58 -12.81 -6.94
C ILE A 136 14.73 -12.83 -5.94
N GLY A 137 15.86 -13.43 -6.34
CA GLY A 137 17.06 -13.50 -5.51
C GLY A 137 17.51 -12.11 -5.02
N ARG A 138 18.25 -12.09 -3.91
CA ARG A 138 18.73 -10.81 -3.33
C ARG A 138 19.73 -10.13 -4.29
N PRO A 139 19.50 -8.86 -4.70
CA PRO A 139 20.36 -8.20 -5.68
C PRO A 139 21.72 -7.86 -5.06
N LYS A 140 22.75 -8.62 -5.44
CA LYS A 140 24.15 -8.39 -4.98
C LYS A 140 24.69 -7.02 -5.37
N LYS A 141 24.28 -6.49 -6.54
CA LYS A 141 24.71 -5.18 -7.05
C LYS A 141 24.29 -4.04 -6.13
N SER A 142 23.06 -4.08 -5.61
CA SER A 142 22.56 -3.07 -4.68
C SER A 142 23.32 -3.10 -3.35
N LEU A 143 23.70 -4.28 -2.87
CA LEU A 143 24.52 -4.43 -1.67
C LEU A 143 25.91 -3.80 -1.84
N CYS A 144 26.57 -4.02 -2.98
CA CYS A 144 27.86 -3.39 -3.27
C CYS A 144 27.76 -1.86 -3.26
N VAL A 145 26.74 -1.32 -3.94
CA VAL A 145 26.50 0.13 -3.97
C VAL A 145 26.27 0.67 -2.56
N ALA A 146 25.45 -0.01 -1.75
CA ALA A 146 25.19 0.40 -0.37
C ALA A 146 26.47 0.40 0.49
N ILE A 147 27.34 -0.60 0.33
CA ILE A 147 28.63 -0.66 1.04
C ILE A 147 29.51 0.52 0.64
N VAL A 148 29.65 0.81 -0.66
CA VAL A 148 30.46 1.94 -1.15
C VAL A 148 29.96 3.26 -0.57
N TRP A 149 28.67 3.56 -0.67
CA TRP A 149 28.10 4.79 -0.10
C TRP A 149 28.23 4.85 1.42
N SER A 150 28.09 3.72 2.13
CA SER A 150 28.29 3.67 3.57
C SER A 150 29.74 4.00 3.94
N THR A 151 30.72 3.45 3.21
CA THR A 151 32.14 3.75 3.47
C THR A 151 32.50 5.20 3.19
N LEU A 152 31.97 5.79 2.11
CA LEU A 152 32.14 7.22 1.80
C LEU A 152 31.53 8.09 2.89
N LEU A 153 30.32 7.76 3.35
CA LEU A 153 29.62 8.51 4.39
C LEU A 153 30.36 8.41 5.74
N VAL A 154 30.85 7.23 6.12
CA VAL A 154 31.66 7.05 7.32
C VAL A 154 32.96 7.84 7.24
N TRP A 155 33.63 7.83 6.08
CA TRP A 155 34.86 8.61 5.88
C TRP A 155 34.60 10.12 5.94
N SER A 156 33.52 10.62 5.34
CA SER A 156 33.09 12.01 5.44
C SER A 156 32.80 12.42 6.88
N ILE A 157 32.09 11.57 7.65
CA ILE A 157 31.81 11.83 9.07
C ILE A 157 33.10 11.86 9.89
N ALA A 158 34.02 10.91 9.68
CA ALA A 158 35.29 10.87 10.38
C ALA A 158 36.15 12.10 10.06
N SER A 159 36.19 12.51 8.79
CA SER A 159 36.91 13.71 8.35
C SER A 159 36.30 14.98 8.94
N LEU A 160 34.98 15.08 8.97
CA LEU A 160 34.25 16.18 9.61
C LEU A 160 34.52 16.22 11.12
N PHE A 161 34.55 15.07 11.79
CA PHE A 161 34.85 14.95 13.22
C PHE A 161 36.29 15.38 13.53
N GLN A 162 37.27 14.95 12.72
CA GLN A 162 38.65 15.40 12.82
C GLN A 162 38.75 16.92 12.67
N TRP A 163 38.10 17.49 11.65
CA TRP A 163 38.05 18.94 11.46
C TRP A 163 37.40 19.66 12.66
N LEU A 164 36.26 19.18 13.16
CA LEU A 164 35.59 19.73 14.34
C LEU A 164 36.45 19.65 15.61
N SER A 165 37.24 18.59 15.77
CA SER A 165 38.15 18.44 16.92
C SER A 165 39.27 19.48 16.92
N HIS A 166 39.71 19.92 15.73
CA HIS A 166 40.66 21.01 15.58
C HIS A 166 40.06 22.38 15.92
N LEU A 167 38.73 22.56 15.83
CA LEU A 167 38.05 23.80 16.22
C LEU A 167 37.95 23.98 17.75
N GLY A 168 38.28 22.95 18.56
CA GLY A 168 38.67 23.06 19.98
C GLY A 168 37.65 23.62 20.98
N SER A 169 36.47 24.05 20.53
CA SER A 169 35.47 24.69 21.39
C SER A 169 34.39 23.68 21.81
N TRP A 170 34.39 23.34 23.10
CA TRP A 170 33.36 22.52 23.75
C TRP A 170 31.94 23.04 23.53
N VAL A 171 31.78 24.34 23.26
CA VAL A 171 30.50 24.99 22.93
C VAL A 171 29.93 24.47 21.61
N VAL A 172 30.76 24.27 20.58
CA VAL A 172 30.31 23.76 19.27
C VAL A 172 29.84 22.32 19.38
N ILE A 173 30.56 21.49 20.16
CA ILE A 173 30.18 20.11 20.42
C ILE A 173 28.85 20.05 21.18
N ALA A 174 28.67 20.89 22.21
CA ALA A 174 27.43 20.96 22.98
C ALA A 174 26.23 21.36 22.12
N ILE A 175 26.37 22.37 21.25
CA ILE A 175 25.31 22.80 20.33
C ILE A 175 24.93 21.66 19.36
N LEU A 176 25.91 20.97 18.79
CA LEU A 176 25.67 19.86 17.85
C LEU A 176 24.94 18.68 18.50
N VAL A 177 25.38 18.28 19.71
CA VAL A 177 24.73 17.19 20.47
C VAL A 177 23.29 17.57 20.82
N THR A 178 23.07 18.80 21.28
CA THR A 178 21.73 19.29 21.62
C THR A 178 20.80 19.28 20.40
N LEU A 179 21.30 19.72 19.23
CA LEU A 179 20.56 19.67 17.97
C LEU A 179 20.20 18.24 17.56
N LEU A 180 21.15 17.30 17.68
CA LEU A 180 20.94 15.87 17.39
C LEU A 180 19.87 15.25 18.29
N VAL A 181 19.87 15.57 19.58
CA VAL A 181 18.85 15.10 20.53
C VAL A 181 17.47 15.63 20.15
N ILE A 182 17.36 16.92 19.80
CA ILE A 182 16.09 17.51 19.34
C ILE A 182 15.57 16.82 18.08
N ILE A 183 16.44 16.56 17.10
CA ILE A 183 16.09 15.83 15.87
C ILE A 183 15.61 14.41 16.20
N MET A 184 16.30 13.70 17.09
CA MET A 184 15.93 12.35 17.52
C MET A 184 14.55 12.31 18.20
N ILE A 185 14.25 13.27 19.09
CA ILE A 185 12.93 13.38 19.73
C ILE A 185 11.85 13.69 18.69
N GLY A 186 12.10 14.64 17.79
CA GLY A 186 11.17 15.00 16.72
C GLY A 186 10.86 13.82 15.78
N MET A 187 11.89 13.06 15.40
CA MET A 187 11.73 11.83 14.61
C MET A 187 10.92 10.77 15.36
N HIS A 188 11.15 10.60 16.67
CA HIS A 188 10.39 9.63 17.46
C HIS A 188 8.90 9.99 17.52
N ILE A 189 8.56 11.27 17.70
CA ILE A 189 7.18 11.76 17.68
C ILE A 189 6.54 11.54 16.30
N LEU A 190 7.27 11.82 15.21
CA LEU A 190 6.77 11.64 13.85
C LEU A 190 6.52 10.16 13.51
N ILE A 191 7.36 9.25 14.01
CA ILE A 191 7.18 7.81 13.83
C ILE A 191 5.92 7.35 14.57
N GLN A 192 5.71 7.80 15.81
CA GLN A 192 4.52 7.48 16.59
C GLN A 192 3.24 8.05 15.95
N SER A 193 3.28 9.27 15.40
CA SER A 193 2.12 9.85 14.70
C SER A 193 1.85 9.21 13.33
N SER A 194 2.86 8.58 12.72
CA SER A 194 2.73 7.80 11.49
C SER A 194 2.06 6.42 11.71
N GLU A 195 1.86 5.98 12.96
CA GLU A 195 1.11 4.76 13.24
C GLU A 195 -0.38 4.99 12.94
N SER A 196 -0.84 4.31 11.88
CA SER A 196 -2.10 4.60 11.20
C SER A 196 -3.38 4.19 11.95
N GLU A 197 -3.25 3.69 13.19
CA GLU A 197 -4.39 3.23 14.00
C GLU A 197 -5.32 4.38 14.43
N HIS A 198 -4.86 5.62 14.36
CA HIS A 198 -5.65 6.83 14.68
C HIS A 198 -6.35 7.50 13.48
N SER A 199 -6.61 6.76 12.40
CA SER A 199 -7.44 7.32 11.31
C SER A 199 -8.90 7.36 11.74
N THR A 200 -9.49 8.55 11.76
CA THR A 200 -10.90 8.79 12.10
C THR A 200 -11.81 7.82 11.36
N PRO A 201 -12.67 7.05 12.06
CA PRO A 201 -13.62 6.17 11.40
C PRO A 201 -14.52 6.99 10.48
N ALA A 202 -14.89 6.41 9.33
CA ALA A 202 -15.83 7.04 8.43
C ALA A 202 -17.12 7.32 9.21
N ARG A 203 -17.52 8.60 9.26
CA ARG A 203 -18.77 9.03 9.85
C ARG A 203 -19.90 8.28 9.14
N ASN A 204 -20.64 7.45 9.87
CA ASN A 204 -21.81 6.77 9.37
C ASN A 204 -22.74 7.81 8.75
N VAL A 205 -22.80 7.86 7.41
CA VAL A 205 -23.85 8.57 6.71
C VAL A 205 -25.08 7.70 6.86
N THR A 206 -25.80 7.90 7.98
CA THR A 206 -27.19 7.48 8.11
C THR A 206 -27.94 8.12 6.96
N VAL A 207 -28.23 7.33 5.93
CA VAL A 207 -29.23 7.67 4.93
C VAL A 207 -30.53 7.74 5.70
N VAL A 208 -30.97 8.97 5.99
CA VAL A 208 -32.33 9.26 6.44
C VAL A 208 -33.23 8.96 5.24
N CYS A 209 -33.65 7.71 5.10
CA CYS A 209 -34.88 7.38 4.40
C CYS A 209 -36.01 7.61 5.39
N ASP A 210 -36.41 8.86 5.55
CA ASP A 210 -37.68 9.18 6.19
C ASP A 210 -38.31 10.35 5.45
N GLY A 211 -39.53 10.12 4.94
CA GLY A 211 -40.39 11.21 4.48
C GLY A 211 -40.79 11.25 3.01
N VAL A 212 -41.04 10.13 2.33
CA VAL A 212 -41.97 10.12 1.17
C VAL A 212 -42.72 8.78 1.07
N GLN A 213 -43.55 8.45 2.06
CA GLN A 213 -44.60 7.44 1.82
C GLN A 213 -45.90 7.59 2.64
N ASP A 214 -46.01 8.59 3.52
CA ASP A 214 -47.22 8.83 4.35
C ASP A 214 -48.06 10.07 3.93
N LYS A 215 -48.06 10.44 2.64
CA LYS A 215 -48.95 11.51 2.13
C LYS A 215 -49.73 11.17 0.85
N LEU A 216 -50.06 9.88 0.64
CA LEU A 216 -50.99 9.48 -0.43
C LEU A 216 -52.11 8.52 0.03
N ILE A 217 -52.38 8.40 1.34
CA ILE A 217 -53.54 7.65 1.87
C ILE A 217 -54.50 8.52 2.70
N GLN A 218 -54.23 9.82 2.88
CA GLN A 218 -55.22 10.77 3.43
C GLN A 218 -55.16 12.11 2.72
N ASN A 219 -55.66 12.16 1.48
CA ASN A 219 -56.61 13.18 0.98
C ASN A 219 -57.08 12.80 -0.43
#